data_AF-A0A1Y3DIG2-F1
#
_entry.id   AF-A0A1Y3DIG2-F1
#
_cell.length_a   1.000
_cell.length_b   1.000
_cell.length_c   1.000
_cell.angle_alpha   90.00
_cell.angle_beta   90.00
_cell.angle_gamma   90.00
#
_symmetry.space_group_name_H-M   'P 1'
#
loop_
_entity.id
_entity.type
_entity.pdbx_description
1 polymer ?
#
loop_
_entity_poly.entity_id
_entity_poly.type
_entity_poly.pdbx_seq_one_letter_code
_entity_poly.pdbx_strand_id
1 'polypeptide(L)'
;MSTANHFQNYVMHALGEGPTEESTPTVGINSNPIPARGMKVDSQFKTLIEHLHVLKFKLEKEKKMHKRKKKGLPKEEGVYQEDKSKPKDSQNRIKIENENPQKREEPTNRILMKRDDDLGTDDPEGESSCPIPQLIETIEIYKHRNAEEQREKVQLIEKYERVLRKIRKNHIHQIGQIKNNVLLDVDFLIQKYRNVSLELLQIGRKKEKEKKEENRKMTEMCIAACRKFEENVKENAKTAMQEQQTEMAKTIGDAKRENVALKKKMSELKNKMEHGKRESEKIEVKELQNQIREQCAVNDELRKSILQEKKEHEMNIMDLYSKVDLQIKTYEENIVKVFHDILLKNKIDMGMEELSRCIQVAMDTHHGQDTSLRSDMR
;
A
#
# COMPACT_ATOMS: atom_id res chain seq x y z
N MET A 1 -5.95 -0.45 29.67
CA MET A 1 -5.07 -0.96 28.59
C MET A 1 -4.64 0.21 27.74
N SER A 2 -3.34 0.51 27.70
CA SER A 2 -2.79 1.77 27.18
C SER A 2 -2.44 1.65 25.69
N THR A 3 -3.23 2.30 24.83
CA THR A 3 -3.02 2.37 23.36
C THR A 3 -1.97 3.40 22.94
N ALA A 4 -1.42 4.17 23.88
CA ALA A 4 -0.45 5.24 23.60
C ALA A 4 0.93 4.71 23.17
N ASN A 5 1.34 3.53 23.65
CA ASN A 5 2.68 2.98 23.36
C ASN A 5 2.81 2.36 21.97
N HIS A 6 1.71 2.06 21.28
CA HIS A 6 1.77 1.37 19.98
C HIS A 6 2.10 2.33 18.83
N PHE A 7 1.63 3.58 18.90
CA PHE A 7 1.92 4.61 17.91
C PHE A 7 3.37 5.11 17.99
N GLN A 8 3.91 5.22 19.20
CA GLN A 8 5.29 5.65 19.42
C GLN A 8 6.28 4.62 18.85
N ASN A 9 6.01 3.32 19.06
CA ASN A 9 6.85 2.24 18.55
C ASN A 9 6.79 2.11 17.02
N TYR A 10 5.66 2.44 16.39
CA TYR A 10 5.53 2.41 14.92
C TYR A 10 6.30 3.55 14.25
N VAL A 11 6.34 4.73 14.90
CA VAL A 11 7.12 5.89 14.43
C VAL A 11 8.63 5.65 14.57
N MET A 12 9.06 5.01 15.66
CA MET A 12 10.47 4.64 15.85
C MET A 12 10.95 3.59 14.83
N HIS A 13 10.11 2.60 14.52
CA HIS A 13 10.43 1.60 13.48
C HIS A 13 10.50 2.19 12.06
N ALA A 14 9.69 3.21 11.77
CA ALA A 14 9.68 3.88 10.47
C ALA A 14 10.84 4.88 10.27
N LEU A 15 11.46 5.35 11.36
CA LEU A 15 12.57 6.31 11.33
C LEU A 15 13.96 5.66 11.41
N GLY A 16 14.05 4.35 11.62
CA GLY A 16 15.33 3.63 11.59
C GLY A 16 16.32 4.02 12.69
N GLU A 17 15.86 4.62 13.79
CA GLU A 17 16.70 4.95 14.95
C GLU A 17 16.49 3.89 16.04
N GLY A 18 17.18 2.76 15.89
CA GLY A 18 17.44 1.82 16.97
C GLY A 18 18.84 2.07 17.57
N PRO A 19 19.04 1.81 18.87
CA PRO A 19 20.31 2.04 19.55
C PRO A 19 21.37 1.07 19.05
N THR A 20 22.54 1.62 18.74
CA THR A 20 23.78 0.93 18.41
C THR A 20 24.21 -0.03 19.52
N GLU A 21 24.27 -1.33 19.19
CA GLU A 21 25.15 -2.27 19.88
C GLU A 21 26.17 -2.85 18.88
N GLU A 22 27.40 -2.94 19.35
CA GLU A 22 28.63 -3.25 18.63
C GLU A 22 28.67 -4.66 18.04
N SER A 23 29.17 -4.81 16.81
CA SER A 23 30.09 -5.90 16.46
C SER A 23 30.85 -5.59 15.14
N THR A 24 32.11 -6.02 15.13
CA THR A 24 33.24 -5.69 14.25
C THR A 24 33.17 -6.24 12.81
N PRO A 25 34.08 -5.80 11.90
CA PRO A 25 33.86 -5.79 10.45
C PRO A 25 34.40 -7.03 9.73
N THR A 26 33.81 -7.41 8.60
CA THR A 26 34.51 -8.25 7.60
C THR A 26 34.08 -7.91 6.17
N VAL A 27 35.09 -7.40 5.46
CA VAL A 27 35.34 -7.31 4.02
C VAL A 27 34.41 -8.09 3.07
N GLY A 28 33.84 -7.36 2.10
CA GLY A 28 34.00 -7.69 0.68
C GLY A 28 32.76 -8.10 -0.12
N ILE A 29 32.48 -7.27 -1.14
CA ILE A 29 32.05 -7.62 -2.52
C ILE A 29 30.62 -7.19 -2.92
N ASN A 30 30.64 -6.28 -3.90
CA ASN A 30 29.66 -5.96 -4.95
C ASN A 30 28.43 -5.09 -4.63
N SER A 31 28.70 -3.79 -4.76
CA SER A 31 27.80 -2.74 -5.20
C SER A 31 27.00 -3.09 -6.48
N ASN A 32 25.67 -3.04 -6.38
CA ASN A 32 24.78 -2.67 -7.47
C ASN A 32 23.96 -1.45 -7.02
N PRO A 33 23.75 -0.42 -7.87
CA PRO A 33 23.05 0.80 -7.47
C PRO A 33 21.55 0.53 -7.38
N ILE A 34 20.99 0.64 -6.18
CA ILE A 34 19.53 0.64 -5.96
C ILE A 34 18.95 1.89 -6.65
N PRO A 35 17.84 1.79 -7.39
CA PRO A 35 17.31 2.91 -8.17
C PRO A 35 16.96 4.09 -7.27
N ALA A 36 17.50 5.28 -7.59
CA ALA A 36 17.30 6.55 -6.90
C ALA A 36 15.84 7.08 -6.87
N ARG A 37 14.85 6.22 -7.16
CA ARG A 37 13.42 6.56 -7.19
C ARG A 37 12.79 6.57 -5.79
N GLY A 38 13.35 5.83 -4.84
CA GLY A 38 12.88 5.81 -3.44
C GLY A 38 13.17 7.11 -2.68
N MET A 39 14.36 7.70 -2.86
CA MET A 39 14.77 8.90 -2.12
C MET A 39 13.95 10.16 -2.46
N LYS A 40 13.38 10.27 -3.66
CA LYS A 40 12.47 11.37 -4.03
C LYS A 40 11.08 11.23 -3.42
N VAL A 41 10.61 10.00 -3.23
CA VAL A 41 9.32 9.74 -2.57
C VAL A 41 9.45 10.03 -1.08
N ASP A 42 10.56 9.61 -0.46
CA ASP A 42 10.85 9.90 0.95
C ASP A 42 11.05 11.39 1.23
N SER A 43 11.69 12.13 0.32
CA SER A 43 11.83 13.59 0.48
C SER A 43 10.49 14.31 0.34
N GLN A 44 9.65 13.92 -0.63
CA GLN A 44 8.29 14.45 -0.77
C GLN A 44 7.40 14.12 0.44
N PHE A 45 7.55 12.92 1.00
CA PHE A 45 6.80 12.50 2.19
C PHE A 45 7.26 13.26 3.44
N LYS A 46 8.57 13.50 3.58
CA LYS A 46 9.13 14.32 4.66
C LYS A 46 8.67 15.78 4.58
N THR A 47 8.67 16.38 3.38
CA THR A 47 8.13 17.73 3.16
C THR A 47 6.63 17.81 3.47
N LEU A 48 5.85 16.76 3.14
CA LEU A 48 4.44 16.71 3.47
C LEU A 48 4.21 16.64 4.99
N ILE A 49 4.99 15.84 5.71
CA ILE A 49 4.93 15.75 7.18
C ILE A 49 5.26 17.11 7.82
N GLU A 50 6.32 17.77 7.37
CA GLU A 50 6.69 19.11 7.88
C GLU A 50 5.59 20.14 7.62
N HIS A 51 5.02 20.16 6.40
CA HIS A 51 3.89 21.04 6.08
C HIS A 51 2.66 20.77 6.94
N LEU A 52 2.33 19.49 7.21
CA LEU A 52 1.22 19.12 8.08
C LEU A 52 1.46 19.55 9.54
N HIS A 53 2.69 19.46 10.03
CA HIS A 53 3.05 19.95 11.37
C HIS A 53 2.92 21.47 11.48
N VAL A 54 3.39 22.23 10.48
CA VAL A 54 3.24 23.69 10.44
C VAL A 54 1.77 24.09 10.35
N LEU A 55 0.97 23.38 9.55
CA LEU A 55 -0.46 23.65 9.39
C LEU A 55 -1.23 23.37 10.70
N LYS A 56 -0.91 22.26 11.38
CA LYS A 56 -1.47 21.92 12.70
C LYS A 56 -1.19 23.02 13.72
N PHE A 57 0.05 23.53 13.75
CA PHE A 57 0.43 24.63 14.65
C PHE A 57 -0.34 25.94 14.34
N LYS A 58 -0.50 26.29 13.06
CA LYS A 58 -1.28 27.47 12.63
C LYS A 58 -2.76 27.33 12.99
N LEU A 59 -3.38 26.19 12.72
CA LEU A 59 -4.78 25.92 13.05
C LEU A 59 -5.02 25.93 14.57
N GLU A 60 -4.06 25.43 15.36
CA GLU A 60 -4.16 25.47 16.81
C GLU A 60 -4.03 26.90 17.37
N LYS A 61 -3.17 27.73 16.76
CA LYS A 61 -3.05 29.15 17.08
C LYS A 61 -4.33 29.92 16.73
N GLU A 62 -4.93 29.68 15.56
CA GLU A 62 -6.21 30.26 15.15
C GLU A 62 -7.37 29.82 16.04
N LYS A 63 -7.42 28.54 16.44
CA LYS A 63 -8.43 28.02 17.37
C LYS A 63 -8.32 28.67 18.75
N LYS A 64 -7.10 28.94 19.23
CA LYS A 64 -6.87 29.70 20.48
C LYS A 64 -7.28 31.16 20.34
N MET A 65 -7.04 31.80 19.19
CA MET A 65 -7.50 33.16 18.88
C MET A 65 -9.03 33.26 18.79
N HIS A 66 -9.71 32.30 18.16
CA HIS A 66 -11.18 32.24 18.10
C HIS A 66 -11.82 31.99 19.46
N LYS A 67 -11.21 31.15 20.32
CA LYS A 67 -11.67 30.96 21.70
C LYS A 67 -11.54 32.22 22.56
N ARG A 68 -10.49 33.04 22.34
CA ARG A 68 -10.34 34.34 23.01
C ARG A 68 -11.34 35.38 22.51
N LYS A 69 -11.66 35.41 21.21
CA LYS A 69 -12.69 36.28 20.63
C LYS A 69 -14.12 35.93 21.06
N LYS A 70 -14.43 34.65 21.31
CA LYS A 70 -15.75 34.20 21.81
C LYS A 70 -16.01 34.50 23.30
N LYS A 71 -14.99 34.88 24.09
CA LYS A 71 -15.15 35.25 25.51
C LYS A 71 -15.47 36.74 25.74
N GLY A 72 -15.55 37.56 24.69
CA GLY A 72 -15.75 39.01 24.77
C GLY A 72 -17.10 39.53 24.29
N LEU A 73 -18.11 38.68 24.07
CA LEU A 73 -19.47 39.10 23.69
C LEU A 73 -20.49 38.46 24.63
N PRO A 74 -21.49 39.22 25.13
CA PRO A 74 -22.53 38.67 25.99
C PRO A 74 -23.38 37.67 25.20
N LYS A 75 -23.73 36.57 25.86
CA LYS A 75 -24.63 35.54 25.33
C LYS A 75 -26.05 36.10 25.22
N GLU A 76 -26.60 36.17 24.02
CA GLU A 76 -28.04 36.03 23.81
C GLU A 76 -28.33 34.55 23.59
N GLU A 77 -28.97 33.93 24.59
CA GLU A 77 -29.61 32.63 24.47
C GLU A 77 -30.96 32.83 23.78
N GLY A 78 -31.09 32.33 22.55
CA GLY A 78 -32.37 32.15 21.89
C GLY A 78 -32.80 30.70 22.01
N VAL A 79 -33.88 30.46 22.76
CA VAL A 79 -34.78 29.31 22.56
C VAL A 79 -36.22 29.81 22.62
N TYR A 80 -36.92 29.66 21.50
CA TYR A 80 -38.36 29.86 21.36
C TYR A 80 -39.13 28.77 22.15
N GLN A 81 -40.16 29.17 22.91
CA GLN A 81 -41.47 28.51 22.86
C GLN A 81 -42.60 29.36 23.47
N GLU A 82 -43.64 29.53 22.64
CA GLU A 82 -45.08 29.63 22.89
C GLU A 82 -45.67 30.61 23.92
N ASP A 83 -46.25 31.68 23.36
CA ASP A 83 -47.68 32.01 23.35
C ASP A 83 -48.50 32.18 24.65
N LYS A 84 -49.19 33.34 24.67
CA LYS A 84 -50.37 33.79 25.44
C LYS A 84 -50.16 34.67 26.68
N SER A 85 -50.72 35.88 26.52
CA SER A 85 -51.56 36.64 27.46
C SER A 85 -51.02 37.98 28.02
N LYS A 86 -51.78 39.01 27.62
CA LYS A 86 -52.07 40.32 28.23
C LYS A 86 -51.10 41.50 28.06
N PRO A 87 -51.64 42.71 27.78
CA PRO A 87 -50.88 43.91 27.50
C PRO A 87 -50.49 44.61 28.81
N LYS A 88 -49.29 45.19 28.85
CA LYS A 88 -48.93 46.19 29.85
C LYS A 88 -48.49 47.46 29.15
N ASP A 89 -49.22 48.51 29.47
CA ASP A 89 -48.89 49.92 29.31
C ASP A 89 -47.41 50.19 29.57
N SER A 90 -46.80 50.94 28.66
CA SER A 90 -45.69 51.85 29.02
C SER A 90 -45.83 53.13 28.20
N GLN A 91 -46.45 54.11 28.86
CA GLN A 91 -46.43 55.51 28.49
C GLN A 91 -44.98 55.98 28.35
N ASN A 92 -44.54 56.31 27.13
CA ASN A 92 -43.40 57.19 26.91
C ASN A 92 -43.90 58.56 26.46
N ARG A 93 -44.04 59.44 27.46
CA ARG A 93 -44.42 60.84 27.36
C ARG A 93 -43.18 61.64 26.95
N ILE A 94 -42.95 61.81 25.65
CA ILE A 94 -41.99 62.80 25.14
C ILE A 94 -42.67 64.17 25.27
N LYS A 95 -42.20 64.98 26.22
CA LYS A 95 -42.51 66.40 26.32
C LYS A 95 -41.81 67.11 25.17
N ILE A 96 -42.58 67.62 24.21
CA ILE A 96 -42.11 68.66 23.29
C ILE A 96 -42.56 69.99 23.88
N GLU A 97 -41.57 70.75 24.28
CA GLU A 97 -41.59 72.12 24.74
C GLU A 97 -42.07 73.01 23.58
N ASN A 98 -43.23 73.65 23.75
CA ASN A 98 -43.69 74.73 22.89
C ASN A 98 -43.75 75.99 23.75
N GLU A 99 -42.73 76.83 23.60
CA GLU A 99 -42.77 78.24 23.94
C GLU A 99 -43.88 78.92 23.13
N ASN A 100 -44.80 79.58 23.83
CA ASN A 100 -45.41 80.81 23.34
C ASN A 100 -45.92 81.62 24.54
N PRO A 101 -45.43 82.84 24.77
CA PRO A 101 -45.97 83.74 25.77
C PRO A 101 -47.06 84.59 25.10
N GLN A 102 -48.30 84.47 25.55
CA GLN A 102 -49.29 85.52 25.29
C GLN A 102 -50.01 85.88 26.58
N LYS A 103 -49.49 86.97 27.17
CA LYS A 103 -50.10 87.77 28.21
C LYS A 103 -51.55 88.07 27.83
N ARG A 104 -52.47 87.69 28.71
CA ARG A 104 -53.84 88.17 28.72
C ARG A 104 -53.83 89.42 29.59
N GLU A 105 -53.75 90.60 28.97
CA GLU A 105 -54.01 91.87 29.63
C GLU A 105 -55.53 92.04 29.72
N GLU A 106 -56.06 92.06 30.95
CA GLU A 106 -57.37 92.61 31.27
C GLU A 106 -57.24 94.14 31.33
N PRO A 107 -58.04 94.93 30.60
CA PRO A 107 -58.11 96.36 30.82
C PRO A 107 -59.16 96.67 31.89
N THR A 108 -58.67 97.03 33.06
CA THR A 108 -59.38 97.66 34.17
C THR A 108 -59.85 99.05 33.75
N ASN A 109 -61.11 99.22 33.35
CA ASN A 109 -61.69 100.56 33.19
C ASN A 109 -62.26 101.06 34.52
N ARG A 110 -61.41 101.73 35.30
CA ARG A 110 -61.81 102.69 36.35
C ARG A 110 -62.30 103.96 35.66
N ILE A 111 -63.60 104.24 35.69
CA ILE A 111 -64.13 105.59 35.44
C ILE A 111 -64.07 106.35 36.76
N LEU A 112 -63.04 107.20 36.89
CA LEU A 112 -62.86 108.17 37.95
C LEU A 112 -63.45 109.49 37.45
N MET A 113 -64.67 109.83 37.86
CA MET A 113 -65.28 111.13 37.58
C MET A 113 -64.61 112.19 38.47
N LYS A 114 -63.70 112.98 37.88
CA LYS A 114 -63.26 114.27 38.41
C LYS A 114 -64.30 115.32 38.00
N ARG A 115 -64.97 115.94 38.98
CA ARG A 115 -65.62 117.24 38.83
C ARG A 115 -64.70 118.27 39.44
N ASP A 116 -64.13 119.13 38.60
CA ASP A 116 -63.64 120.45 38.98
C ASP A 116 -64.31 121.38 37.96
N ASP A 117 -65.21 122.24 38.42
CA ASP A 117 -65.21 123.67 38.06
C ASP A 117 -66.23 124.44 38.89
N ASP A 118 -65.80 125.66 39.17
CA ASP A 118 -66.03 126.51 40.32
C ASP A 118 -66.94 127.70 39.94
N LEU A 119 -67.49 128.36 40.96
CA LEU A 119 -68.12 129.70 40.99
C LEU A 119 -69.29 130.05 40.04
N GLY A 120 -70.43 130.33 40.66
CA GLY A 120 -70.81 131.73 40.92
C GLY A 120 -71.40 132.55 39.77
N THR A 121 -72.73 132.59 39.74
CA THR A 121 -73.60 133.76 39.54
C THR A 121 -72.96 135.05 39.00
N ASP A 122 -73.39 135.46 37.81
CA ASP A 122 -74.10 136.74 37.59
C ASP A 122 -74.86 136.66 36.24
N ASP A 123 -76.18 136.71 36.33
CA ASP A 123 -77.14 136.84 35.22
C ASP A 123 -77.16 138.32 34.76
N PRO A 124 -77.52 138.66 33.51
CA PRO A 124 -78.95 138.65 33.19
C PRO A 124 -79.31 138.27 31.74
N GLU A 125 -80.46 137.59 31.63
CA GLU A 125 -81.43 137.67 30.53
C GLU A 125 -80.94 137.12 29.16
N GLY A 126 -81.49 136.05 28.60
CA GLY A 126 -82.87 135.62 28.69
C GLY A 126 -83.40 135.32 27.28
N GLU A 127 -82.84 134.31 26.60
CA GLU A 127 -83.54 133.59 25.54
C GLU A 127 -83.34 132.08 25.72
N SER A 128 -84.26 131.54 26.51
CA SER A 128 -84.57 130.11 26.63
C SER A 128 -85.00 129.57 25.26
N SER A 129 -84.02 129.16 24.44
CA SER A 129 -84.22 128.13 23.44
C SER A 129 -83.84 126.80 24.11
N CYS A 130 -84.79 125.87 24.21
CA CYS A 130 -84.60 124.60 24.91
C CYS A 130 -83.35 123.87 24.34
N PRO A 131 -82.33 123.51 25.15
CA PRO A 131 -81.17 122.75 24.68
C PRO A 131 -81.52 121.28 24.37
N ILE A 132 -82.73 120.84 24.72
CA ILE A 132 -83.17 119.45 24.63
C ILE A 132 -83.22 118.94 23.18
N PRO A 133 -83.79 119.64 22.18
CA PRO A 133 -83.80 119.18 20.79
C PRO A 133 -82.41 119.10 20.15
N GLN A 134 -81.54 120.09 20.39
CA GLN A 134 -80.16 120.11 19.88
C GLN A 134 -79.30 118.98 20.50
N LEU A 135 -79.55 118.66 21.78
CA LEU A 135 -78.90 117.54 22.45
C LEU A 135 -79.38 116.19 21.89
N ILE A 136 -80.67 116.03 21.60
CA ILE A 136 -81.23 114.82 20.97
C ILE A 136 -80.62 114.61 19.58
N GLU A 137 -80.58 115.66 18.75
CA GLU A 137 -79.96 115.62 17.42
C GLU A 137 -78.48 115.24 17.48
N THR A 138 -77.73 115.81 18.44
CA THR A 138 -76.32 115.46 18.66
C THR A 138 -76.16 113.99 19.07
N ILE A 139 -77.01 113.47 19.96
CA ILE A 139 -77.00 112.06 20.37
C ILE A 139 -77.29 111.14 19.16
N GLU A 140 -78.22 111.51 18.29
CA GLU A 140 -78.53 110.76 17.07
C GLU A 140 -77.36 110.74 16.09
N ILE A 141 -76.67 111.87 15.89
CA ILE A 141 -75.45 111.96 15.07
C ILE A 141 -74.35 111.03 15.63
N TYR A 142 -74.12 111.05 16.95
CA TYR A 142 -73.14 110.16 17.58
C TYR A 142 -73.53 108.69 17.46
N LYS A 143 -74.82 108.34 17.61
CA LYS A 143 -75.30 106.98 17.39
C LYS A 143 -75.07 106.53 15.95
N HIS A 144 -75.36 107.38 14.97
CA HIS A 144 -75.12 107.08 13.57
C HIS A 144 -73.63 106.89 13.26
N ARG A 145 -72.78 107.82 13.71
CA ARG A 145 -71.33 107.75 13.53
C ARG A 145 -70.72 106.52 14.19
N ASN A 146 -71.14 106.18 15.41
CA ASN A 146 -70.70 104.96 16.07
C ASN A 146 -71.17 103.71 15.31
N ALA A 147 -72.41 103.69 14.81
CA ALA A 147 -72.89 102.57 14.00
C ALA A 147 -72.10 102.42 12.69
N GLU A 148 -71.71 103.52 12.06
CA GLU A 148 -70.85 103.54 10.88
C GLU A 148 -69.44 103.02 11.19
N GLU A 149 -68.83 103.48 12.28
CA GLU A 149 -67.52 103.00 12.74
C GLU A 149 -67.53 101.49 13.05
N GLN A 150 -68.62 100.97 13.64
CA GLN A 150 -68.78 99.53 13.85
C GLN A 150 -68.91 98.76 12.53
N ARG A 151 -69.63 99.31 11.53
CA ARG A 151 -69.71 98.70 10.19
C ARG A 151 -68.34 98.64 9.52
N GLU A 152 -67.55 99.71 9.59
CA GLU A 152 -66.17 99.74 9.05
C GLU A 152 -65.25 98.73 9.76
N LYS A 153 -65.33 98.63 11.08
CA LYS A 153 -64.58 97.63 11.86
C LYS A 153 -64.92 96.20 11.42
N VAL A 154 -66.20 95.88 11.24
CA VAL A 154 -66.62 94.57 10.75
C VAL A 154 -66.06 94.29 9.36
N GLN A 155 -66.14 95.24 8.43
CA GLN A 155 -65.57 95.09 7.08
C GLN A 155 -64.05 94.86 7.12
N LEU A 156 -63.34 95.56 8.00
CA LEU A 156 -61.90 95.39 8.17
C LEU A 156 -61.56 94.00 8.74
N ILE A 157 -62.30 93.53 9.74
CA ILE A 157 -62.16 92.17 10.30
C ILE A 157 -62.39 91.13 9.19
N GLU A 158 -63.46 91.25 8.41
CA GLU A 158 -63.75 90.34 7.30
C GLU A 158 -62.65 90.34 6.22
N LYS A 159 -62.02 91.50 5.96
CA LYS A 159 -60.88 91.58 5.05
C LYS A 159 -59.68 90.82 5.59
N TYR A 160 -59.33 91.00 6.86
CA TYR A 160 -58.22 90.25 7.49
C TYR A 160 -58.52 88.76 7.58
N GLU A 161 -59.75 88.36 7.91
CA GLU A 161 -60.13 86.96 7.92
C GLU A 161 -60.00 86.31 6.53
N ARG A 162 -60.41 87.01 5.46
CA ARG A 162 -60.23 86.51 4.09
C ARG A 162 -58.76 86.29 3.76
N VAL A 163 -57.89 87.23 4.14
CA VAL A 163 -56.43 87.09 3.96
C VAL A 163 -55.89 85.90 4.75
N LEU A 164 -56.27 85.76 6.03
CA LEU A 164 -55.86 84.63 6.88
C LEU A 164 -56.34 83.28 6.31
N ARG A 165 -57.57 83.20 5.80
CA ARG A 165 -58.09 82.00 5.13
C ARG A 165 -57.26 81.66 3.88
N LYS A 166 -56.87 82.65 3.08
CA LYS A 166 -56.00 82.45 1.91
C LYS A 166 -54.61 81.94 2.30
N ILE A 167 -53.99 82.54 3.31
CA ILE A 167 -52.67 82.11 3.82
C ILE A 167 -52.75 80.66 4.33
N ARG A 168 -53.78 80.32 5.12
CA ARG A 168 -53.97 78.95 5.63
C ARG A 168 -54.15 77.94 4.49
N LYS A 169 -54.98 78.26 3.48
CA LYS A 169 -55.15 77.39 2.30
C LYS A 169 -53.84 77.19 1.54
N ASN A 170 -53.08 78.26 1.32
CA ASN A 170 -51.77 78.17 0.65
C ASN A 170 -50.78 77.34 1.46
N HIS A 171 -50.73 77.49 2.79
CA HIS A 171 -49.85 76.72 3.65
C HIS A 171 -50.21 75.23 3.63
N ILE A 172 -51.50 74.88 3.70
CA ILE A 172 -51.97 73.49 3.57
C ILE A 172 -51.55 72.91 2.20
N HIS A 173 -51.68 73.70 1.13
CA HIS A 173 -51.26 73.27 -0.19
C HIS A 173 -49.74 73.03 -0.29
N GLN A 174 -48.92 73.93 0.27
CA GLN A 174 -47.47 73.78 0.32
C GLN A 174 -47.05 72.55 1.14
N ILE A 175 -47.67 72.30 2.29
CA ILE A 175 -47.46 71.08 3.08
C ILE A 175 -47.79 69.84 2.23
N GLY A 176 -48.90 69.88 1.49
CA GLY A 176 -49.30 68.80 0.58
C GLY A 176 -48.26 68.53 -0.51
N GLN A 177 -47.73 69.59 -1.14
CA GLN A 177 -46.68 69.49 -2.15
C GLN A 177 -45.39 68.89 -1.57
N ILE A 178 -44.93 69.39 -0.42
CA ILE A 178 -43.72 68.89 0.25
C ILE A 178 -43.90 67.41 0.61
N LYS A 179 -45.04 67.04 1.20
CA LYS A 179 -45.36 65.65 1.53
C LYS A 179 -45.30 64.74 0.31
N ASN A 180 -45.92 65.15 -0.81
CA ASN A 180 -45.91 64.36 -2.03
C ASN A 180 -44.51 64.19 -2.61
N ASN A 181 -43.68 65.24 -2.61
CA ASN A 181 -42.30 65.16 -3.07
C ASN A 181 -41.48 64.17 -2.22
N VAL A 182 -41.61 64.24 -0.89
CA VAL A 182 -40.94 63.30 0.02
C VAL A 182 -41.40 61.86 -0.23
N LEU A 183 -42.69 61.63 -0.47
CA LEU A 183 -43.20 60.29 -0.79
C LEU A 183 -42.62 59.76 -2.10
N LEU A 184 -42.52 60.60 -3.14
CA LEU A 184 -41.91 60.22 -4.42
C LEU A 184 -40.43 59.86 -4.26
N ASP A 185 -39.69 60.64 -3.46
CA ASP A 185 -38.27 60.35 -3.19
C ASP A 185 -38.09 59.02 -2.43
N VAL A 186 -38.98 58.76 -1.44
CA VAL A 186 -38.98 57.50 -0.69
C VAL A 186 -39.32 56.32 -1.60
N ASP A 187 -40.33 56.44 -2.47
CA ASP A 187 -40.72 55.41 -3.42
C ASP A 187 -39.58 55.11 -4.41
N PHE A 188 -38.93 56.16 -4.93
CA PHE A 188 -37.74 56.01 -5.77
C PHE A 188 -36.62 55.26 -5.05
N LEU A 189 -36.36 55.59 -3.78
CA LEU A 189 -35.33 54.93 -3.00
C LEU A 189 -35.66 53.47 -2.73
N ILE A 190 -36.92 53.16 -2.37
CA ILE A 190 -37.41 51.79 -2.20
C ILE A 190 -37.20 50.99 -3.49
N GLN A 191 -37.56 51.56 -4.64
CA GLN A 191 -37.42 50.89 -5.93
C GLN A 191 -35.94 50.65 -6.28
N LYS A 192 -35.06 51.62 -6.00
CA LYS A 192 -33.61 51.46 -6.18
C LYS A 192 -33.06 50.30 -5.35
N TYR A 193 -33.40 50.21 -4.06
CA TYR A 193 -32.93 49.12 -3.20
C TYR A 193 -33.52 47.76 -3.58
N ARG A 194 -34.78 47.72 -4.05
CA ARG A 194 -35.39 46.49 -4.58
C ARG A 194 -34.63 45.99 -5.80
N ASN A 195 -34.32 46.88 -6.75
CA ASN A 195 -33.58 46.52 -7.96
C ASN A 195 -32.18 45.98 -7.63
N VAL A 196 -31.42 46.66 -6.77
CA VAL A 196 -30.10 46.20 -6.32
C VAL A 196 -30.20 44.83 -5.63
N SER A 197 -31.22 44.62 -4.80
CA SER A 197 -31.45 43.34 -4.13
C SER A 197 -31.77 42.21 -5.10
N LEU A 198 -32.56 42.49 -6.15
CA LEU A 198 -32.87 41.54 -7.22
C LEU A 198 -31.64 41.18 -8.04
N GLU A 199 -30.81 42.16 -8.42
CA GLU A 199 -29.56 41.94 -9.14
C GLU A 199 -28.59 41.07 -8.32
N LEU A 200 -28.42 41.37 -7.03
CA LEU A 200 -27.59 40.57 -6.12
C LEU A 200 -28.09 39.13 -6.01
N LEU A 201 -29.42 38.93 -5.93
CA LEU A 201 -30.02 37.60 -5.89
C LEU A 201 -29.77 36.83 -7.19
N GLN A 202 -29.88 37.49 -8.35
CA GLN A 202 -29.58 36.87 -9.64
C GLN A 202 -28.11 36.50 -9.76
N ILE A 203 -27.20 37.39 -9.37
CA ILE A 203 -25.75 37.11 -9.32
C ILE A 203 -25.46 35.94 -8.38
N GLY A 204 -26.08 35.90 -7.21
CA GLY A 204 -25.94 34.81 -6.24
C GLY A 204 -26.37 33.46 -6.84
N ARG A 205 -27.56 33.40 -7.45
CA ARG A 205 -28.07 32.20 -8.13
C ARG A 205 -27.18 31.76 -9.28
N LYS A 206 -26.63 32.70 -10.07
CA LYS A 206 -25.72 32.41 -11.18
C LYS A 206 -24.42 31.79 -10.67
N LYS A 207 -23.78 32.41 -9.66
CA LYS A 207 -22.55 31.90 -9.05
C LYS A 207 -22.75 30.54 -8.38
N GLU A 208 -23.90 30.31 -7.76
CA GLU A 208 -24.21 29.00 -7.17
C GLU A 208 -24.31 27.91 -8.25
N LYS A 209 -24.94 28.20 -9.39
CA LYS A 209 -25.01 27.27 -10.53
C LYS A 209 -23.62 27.01 -11.12
N GLU A 210 -22.82 28.06 -11.33
CA GLU A 210 -21.43 27.94 -11.82
C GLU A 210 -20.60 27.05 -10.90
N LYS A 211 -20.66 27.29 -9.58
CA LYS A 211 -19.96 26.46 -8.59
C LYS A 211 -20.40 25.00 -8.62
N LYS A 212 -21.71 24.72 -8.75
CA LYS A 212 -22.24 23.34 -8.87
C LYS A 212 -21.70 22.66 -10.13
N GLU A 213 -21.66 23.38 -11.25
CA GLU A 213 -21.16 22.87 -12.52
C GLU A 213 -19.64 22.63 -12.49
N GLU A 214 -18.85 23.55 -11.92
CA GLU A 214 -17.42 23.36 -11.71
C GLU A 214 -17.12 22.16 -10.81
N ASN A 215 -17.85 22.01 -9.70
CA ASN A 215 -17.72 20.85 -8.82
C ASN A 215 -18.06 19.55 -9.55
N ARG A 216 -19.10 19.56 -10.39
CA ARG A 216 -19.48 18.41 -11.20
C ARG A 216 -18.38 18.05 -12.20
N LYS A 217 -17.86 19.03 -12.95
CA LYS A 217 -16.74 18.83 -13.89
C LYS A 217 -15.50 18.29 -13.22
N MET A 218 -15.13 18.85 -12.06
CA MET A 218 -14.00 18.36 -11.26
C MET A 218 -14.21 16.90 -10.85
N THR A 219 -15.41 16.57 -10.36
CA THR A 219 -15.75 15.19 -9.98
C THR A 219 -15.68 14.24 -11.18
N GLU A 220 -16.23 14.63 -12.33
CA GLU A 220 -16.18 13.84 -13.57
C GLU A 220 -14.74 13.64 -14.06
N MET A 221 -13.88 14.66 -13.98
CA MET A 221 -12.47 14.55 -14.29
C MET A 221 -11.74 13.56 -13.37
N CYS A 222 -12.01 13.61 -12.05
CA CYS A 222 -11.44 12.67 -11.10
C CYS A 222 -11.88 11.23 -11.39
N ILE A 223 -13.17 11.00 -11.65
CA ILE A 223 -13.69 9.67 -12.00
C ILE A 223 -13.04 9.18 -13.30
N ALA A 224 -12.92 10.03 -14.32
CA ALA A 224 -12.28 9.68 -15.58
C ALA A 224 -10.79 9.33 -15.40
N ALA A 225 -10.07 10.07 -14.54
CA ALA A 225 -8.68 9.77 -14.22
C ALA A 225 -8.54 8.43 -13.49
N CYS A 226 -9.40 8.14 -12.52
CA CYS A 226 -9.44 6.84 -11.83
C CYS A 226 -9.71 5.69 -12.80
N ARG A 227 -10.71 5.82 -13.70
CA ARG A 227 -11.00 4.79 -14.70
C ARG A 227 -9.82 4.54 -15.63
N LYS A 228 -9.19 5.59 -16.16
CA LYS A 228 -7.99 5.46 -17.00
C LYS A 228 -6.84 4.79 -16.25
N PHE A 229 -6.65 5.11 -14.97
CA PHE A 229 -5.66 4.45 -14.15
C PHE A 229 -5.97 2.96 -13.97
N GLU A 230 -7.21 2.60 -13.66
CA GLU A 230 -7.63 1.20 -13.53
C GLU A 230 -7.46 0.42 -14.84
N GLU A 231 -7.81 1.01 -15.97
CA GLU A 231 -7.62 0.43 -17.31
C GLU A 231 -6.13 0.20 -17.59
N ASN A 232 -5.28 1.20 -17.37
CA ASN A 232 -3.84 1.08 -17.55
C ASN A 232 -3.23 -0.01 -16.65
N VAL A 233 -3.66 -0.10 -15.39
CA VAL A 233 -3.17 -1.15 -14.47
C VAL A 233 -3.58 -2.54 -14.96
N LYS A 234 -4.83 -2.70 -15.44
CA LYS A 234 -5.30 -3.97 -16.01
C LYS A 234 -4.54 -4.34 -17.28
N GLU A 235 -4.31 -3.39 -18.18
CA GLU A 235 -3.56 -3.62 -19.42
C GLU A 235 -2.10 -3.96 -19.14
N ASN A 236 -1.45 -3.25 -18.22
CA ASN A 236 -0.08 -3.53 -17.80
C ASN A 236 0.02 -4.92 -17.14
N ALA A 237 -0.93 -5.28 -16.28
CA ALA A 237 -0.95 -6.60 -15.65
C ALA A 237 -1.13 -7.71 -16.70
N LYS A 238 -2.04 -7.51 -17.68
CA LYS A 238 -2.24 -8.46 -18.78
C LYS A 238 -0.97 -8.62 -19.63
N THR A 239 -0.32 -7.52 -19.97
CA THR A 239 0.92 -7.52 -20.75
C THR A 239 2.04 -8.24 -19.99
N ALA A 240 2.25 -7.91 -18.72
CA ALA A 240 3.25 -8.56 -17.87
C ALA A 240 3.01 -10.06 -17.71
N MET A 241 1.75 -10.49 -17.53
CA MET A 241 1.41 -11.91 -17.47
C MET A 241 1.70 -12.63 -18.81
N GLN A 242 1.40 -11.98 -19.94
CA GLN A 242 1.66 -12.55 -21.25
C GLN A 242 3.16 -12.64 -21.56
N GLU A 243 3.95 -11.64 -21.17
CA GLU A 243 5.41 -11.67 -21.24
C GLU A 243 5.98 -12.82 -20.41
N GLN A 244 5.55 -12.94 -19.14
CA GLN A 244 5.97 -14.03 -18.26
C GLN A 244 5.58 -15.40 -18.80
N GLN A 245 4.37 -15.55 -19.36
CA GLN A 245 3.93 -16.80 -19.96
C GLN A 245 4.77 -17.17 -21.19
N THR A 246 5.15 -16.17 -22.00
CA THR A 246 6.01 -16.35 -23.18
C THR A 246 7.43 -16.76 -22.77
N GLU A 247 7.99 -16.09 -21.75
CA GLU A 247 9.30 -16.43 -21.19
C GLU A 247 9.31 -17.84 -20.59
N MET A 248 8.27 -18.21 -19.84
CA MET A 248 8.10 -19.55 -19.29
C MET A 248 7.97 -20.62 -20.40
N ALA A 249 7.22 -20.33 -21.46
CA ALA A 249 7.11 -21.23 -22.61
C ALA A 249 8.47 -21.44 -23.30
N LYS A 250 9.28 -20.37 -23.41
CA LYS A 250 10.64 -20.44 -23.96
C LYS A 250 11.56 -21.28 -23.09
N THR A 251 11.60 -21.05 -21.78
CA THR A 251 12.44 -21.82 -20.85
C THR A 251 12.03 -23.30 -20.79
N ILE A 252 10.72 -23.61 -20.82
CA ILE A 252 10.23 -24.99 -20.96
C ILE A 252 10.70 -25.60 -22.30
N GLY A 253 10.63 -24.84 -23.39
CA GLY A 253 11.14 -25.27 -24.70
C GLY A 253 12.63 -25.58 -24.69
N ASP A 254 13.43 -24.71 -24.08
CA ASP A 254 14.87 -24.88 -23.90
C ASP A 254 15.18 -26.12 -23.05
N ALA A 255 14.52 -26.28 -21.90
CA ALA A 255 14.68 -27.44 -21.03
C ALA A 255 14.29 -28.76 -21.74
N LYS A 256 13.23 -28.75 -22.57
CA LYS A 256 12.84 -29.91 -23.37
C LYS A 256 13.91 -30.27 -24.40
N ARG A 257 14.48 -29.28 -25.10
CA ARG A 257 15.57 -29.50 -26.07
C ARG A 257 16.81 -30.07 -25.39
N GLU A 258 17.20 -29.50 -24.25
CA GLU A 258 18.33 -29.99 -23.45
C GLU A 258 18.08 -31.41 -22.96
N ASN A 259 16.88 -31.72 -22.47
CA ASN A 259 16.53 -33.08 -22.03
C ASN A 259 16.63 -34.10 -23.17
N VAL A 260 16.16 -33.76 -24.37
CA VAL A 260 16.33 -34.60 -25.57
C VAL A 260 17.80 -34.80 -25.90
N ALA A 261 18.62 -33.74 -25.86
CA ALA A 261 20.05 -33.82 -26.11
C ALA A 261 20.78 -34.69 -25.06
N LEU A 262 20.43 -34.55 -23.78
CA LEU A 262 20.97 -35.36 -22.69
C LEU A 262 20.56 -36.82 -22.82
N LYS A 263 19.29 -37.12 -23.12
CA LYS A 263 18.83 -38.49 -23.40
C LYS A 263 19.59 -39.13 -24.54
N LYS A 264 19.82 -38.37 -25.63
CA LYS A 264 20.65 -38.83 -26.75
C LYS A 264 22.08 -39.15 -26.29
N LYS A 265 22.74 -38.23 -25.57
CA LYS A 265 24.09 -38.47 -25.03
C LYS A 265 24.16 -39.67 -24.08
N MET A 266 23.16 -39.86 -23.20
CA MET A 266 23.10 -41.04 -22.33
C MET A 266 22.97 -42.33 -23.14
N SER A 267 22.13 -42.35 -24.18
CA SER A 267 21.98 -43.53 -25.04
C SER A 267 23.27 -43.85 -25.79
N GLU A 268 23.96 -42.83 -26.32
CA GLU A 268 25.25 -42.99 -26.98
C GLU A 268 26.32 -43.51 -26.01
N LEU A 269 26.38 -42.95 -24.79
CA LEU A 269 27.32 -43.39 -23.76
C LEU A 269 27.05 -44.84 -23.34
N LYS A 270 25.78 -45.21 -23.14
CA LYS A 270 25.37 -46.58 -22.82
C LYS A 270 25.82 -47.54 -23.91
N ASN A 271 25.58 -47.21 -25.17
CA ASN A 271 26.00 -48.04 -26.31
C ASN A 271 27.53 -48.17 -26.39
N LYS A 272 28.28 -47.09 -26.16
CA LYS A 272 29.75 -47.14 -26.08
C LYS A 272 30.23 -48.04 -24.94
N MET A 273 29.60 -47.94 -23.77
CA MET A 273 29.93 -48.77 -22.60
C MET A 273 29.66 -50.25 -22.87
N GLU A 274 28.50 -50.58 -23.46
CA GLU A 274 28.18 -51.96 -23.85
C GLU A 274 29.13 -52.48 -24.91
N HIS A 275 29.51 -51.65 -25.89
CA HIS A 275 30.47 -52.04 -26.91
C HIS A 275 31.86 -52.29 -26.32
N GLY A 276 32.36 -51.37 -25.49
CA GLY A 276 33.64 -51.52 -24.79
C GLY A 276 33.64 -52.73 -23.85
N LYS A 277 32.53 -53.01 -23.16
CA LYS A 277 32.38 -54.22 -22.36
C LYS A 277 32.48 -55.49 -23.21
N ARG A 278 31.75 -55.55 -24.34
CA ARG A 278 31.83 -56.68 -25.28
C ARG A 278 33.22 -56.86 -25.88
N GLU A 279 33.92 -55.77 -26.20
CA GLU A 279 35.30 -55.83 -26.69
C GLU A 279 36.26 -56.33 -25.61
N SER A 280 36.14 -55.82 -24.38
CA SER A 280 36.93 -56.27 -23.22
C SER A 280 36.70 -57.76 -22.94
N GLU A 281 35.44 -58.19 -22.87
CA GLU A 281 35.07 -59.61 -22.69
C GLU A 281 35.65 -60.48 -23.80
N LYS A 282 35.61 -60.01 -25.06
CA LYS A 282 36.20 -60.73 -26.20
C LYS A 282 37.71 -60.86 -26.09
N ILE A 283 38.40 -59.83 -25.60
CA ILE A 283 39.85 -59.85 -25.36
C ILE A 283 40.16 -60.83 -24.22
N GLU A 284 39.49 -60.72 -23.07
CA GLU A 284 39.67 -61.63 -21.94
C GLU A 284 39.43 -63.09 -22.33
N VAL A 285 38.34 -63.38 -23.06
CA VAL A 285 38.05 -64.73 -23.54
C VAL A 285 39.15 -65.24 -24.48
N LYS A 286 39.68 -64.39 -25.37
CA LYS A 286 40.76 -64.77 -26.28
C LYS A 286 42.06 -65.05 -25.52
N GLU A 287 42.34 -64.27 -24.48
CA GLU A 287 43.52 -64.41 -23.62
C GLU A 287 43.42 -65.70 -22.77
N LEU A 288 42.26 -65.97 -22.16
CA LEU A 288 41.98 -67.23 -21.48
C LEU A 288 42.07 -68.44 -22.44
N GLN A 289 41.54 -68.33 -23.66
CA GLN A 289 41.69 -69.39 -24.67
C GLN A 289 43.15 -69.63 -25.05
N ASN A 290 43.97 -68.58 -25.14
CA ASN A 290 45.40 -68.73 -25.39
C ASN A 290 46.09 -69.45 -24.23
N GLN A 291 45.82 -69.04 -22.99
CA GLN A 291 46.37 -69.71 -21.79
C GLN A 291 45.97 -71.19 -21.73
N ILE A 292 44.72 -71.52 -22.04
CA ILE A 292 44.25 -72.91 -22.10
C ILE A 292 45.03 -73.69 -23.16
N ARG A 293 45.21 -73.13 -24.37
CA ARG A 293 45.99 -73.78 -25.44
C ARG A 293 47.44 -74.03 -25.03
N GLU A 294 48.08 -73.04 -24.42
CA GLU A 294 49.45 -73.17 -23.92
C GLU A 294 49.55 -74.25 -22.84
N GLN A 295 48.63 -74.26 -21.86
CA GLN A 295 48.59 -75.33 -20.85
C GLN A 295 48.35 -76.71 -21.45
N CYS A 296 47.45 -76.84 -22.44
CA CYS A 296 47.24 -78.10 -23.14
C CYS A 296 48.51 -78.57 -23.86
N ALA A 297 49.21 -77.68 -24.55
CA ALA A 297 50.47 -78.00 -25.23
C ALA A 297 51.55 -78.47 -24.25
N VAL A 298 51.71 -77.77 -23.12
CA VAL A 298 52.64 -78.17 -22.04
C VAL A 298 52.25 -79.52 -21.44
N ASN A 299 50.96 -79.79 -21.25
CA ASN A 299 50.47 -81.06 -20.74
C ASN A 299 50.74 -82.22 -21.72
N ASP A 300 50.52 -81.99 -23.02
CA ASP A 300 50.83 -82.97 -24.06
C ASP A 300 52.33 -83.28 -24.13
N GLU A 301 53.18 -82.28 -23.96
CA GLU A 301 54.63 -82.45 -23.88
C GLU A 301 55.03 -83.24 -22.62
N LEU A 302 54.46 -82.89 -21.46
CA LEU A 302 54.67 -83.64 -20.22
C LEU A 302 54.24 -85.11 -20.34
N ARG A 303 53.08 -85.38 -20.98
CA ARG A 303 52.62 -86.75 -21.25
C ARG A 303 53.59 -87.53 -22.13
N LYS A 304 54.16 -86.89 -23.16
CA LYS A 304 55.19 -87.51 -24.01
C LYS A 304 56.45 -87.82 -23.22
N SER A 305 56.92 -86.89 -22.39
CA SER A 305 58.09 -87.09 -21.52
C SER A 305 57.87 -88.24 -20.54
N ILE A 306 56.72 -88.29 -19.86
CA ILE A 306 56.35 -89.41 -18.97
C ILE A 306 56.35 -90.75 -19.72
N LEU A 307 55.80 -90.78 -20.94
CA LEU A 307 55.79 -92.00 -21.75
C LEU A 307 57.20 -92.45 -22.14
N GLN A 308 58.07 -91.49 -22.49
CA GLN A 308 59.46 -91.76 -22.84
C GLN A 308 60.26 -92.25 -21.62
N GLU A 309 60.14 -91.58 -20.48
CA GLU A 309 60.75 -91.99 -19.22
C GLU A 309 60.28 -93.39 -18.80
N LYS A 310 58.98 -93.69 -18.97
CA LYS A 310 58.45 -95.04 -18.72
C LYS A 310 59.10 -96.10 -19.60
N LYS A 311 59.28 -95.82 -20.90
CA LYS A 311 59.97 -96.74 -21.84
C LYS A 311 61.44 -96.92 -21.47
N GLU A 312 62.12 -95.85 -21.09
CA GLU A 312 63.53 -95.89 -20.67
C GLU A 312 63.69 -96.67 -19.36
N HIS A 313 62.78 -96.47 -18.40
CA HIS A 313 62.74 -97.25 -17.16
C HIS A 313 62.47 -98.73 -17.41
N GLU A 314 61.54 -99.07 -18.30
CA GLU A 314 61.25 -100.45 -18.71
C GLU A 314 62.47 -101.11 -19.37
N MET A 315 63.18 -100.38 -20.24
CA MET A 315 64.42 -100.84 -20.86
C MET A 315 65.54 -101.05 -19.83
N ASN A 316 65.69 -100.14 -18.87
CA ASN A 316 66.65 -100.26 -17.77
C ASN A 316 66.34 -101.46 -16.86
N ILE A 317 65.06 -101.71 -16.58
CA ILE A 317 64.61 -102.90 -15.85
C ILE A 317 64.96 -104.17 -16.62
N MET A 318 64.70 -104.23 -17.93
CA MET A 318 65.04 -105.39 -18.76
C MET A 318 66.54 -105.65 -18.84
N ASP A 319 67.36 -104.60 -18.94
CA ASP A 319 68.82 -104.70 -18.88
C ASP A 319 69.30 -105.20 -17.51
N LEU A 320 68.69 -104.72 -16.42
CA LEU A 320 68.98 -105.19 -15.06
C LEU A 320 68.62 -106.68 -14.90
N TYR A 321 67.43 -107.10 -15.34
CA TYR A 321 67.04 -108.52 -15.32
C TYR A 321 68.01 -109.37 -16.12
N SER A 322 68.41 -108.94 -17.32
CA SER A 322 69.38 -109.66 -18.16
C SER A 322 70.76 -109.78 -17.48
N LYS A 323 71.22 -108.73 -16.78
CA LYS A 323 72.47 -108.76 -16.00
C LYS A 323 72.38 -109.69 -14.79
N VAL A 324 71.24 -109.67 -14.08
CA VAL A 324 71.00 -110.57 -12.94
C VAL A 324 70.97 -112.02 -13.40
N ASP A 325 70.25 -112.34 -14.49
CA ASP A 325 70.24 -113.68 -15.08
C ASP A 325 71.64 -114.15 -15.48
N LEU A 326 72.42 -113.27 -16.10
CA LEU A 326 73.81 -113.60 -16.46
C LEU A 326 74.67 -113.86 -15.22
N GLN A 327 74.50 -113.08 -14.15
CA GLN A 327 75.19 -113.32 -12.88
C GLN A 327 74.76 -114.62 -12.22
N ILE A 328 73.45 -114.93 -12.18
CA ILE A 328 72.92 -116.20 -11.66
C ILE A 328 73.55 -117.36 -12.42
N LYS A 329 73.52 -117.33 -13.76
CA LYS A 329 74.13 -118.36 -14.59
C LYS A 329 75.62 -118.52 -14.34
N THR A 330 76.34 -117.40 -14.16
CA THR A 330 77.78 -117.42 -13.81
C THR A 330 78.02 -118.04 -12.43
N TYR A 331 77.17 -117.74 -11.44
CA TYR A 331 77.24 -118.36 -10.12
C TYR A 331 76.94 -119.85 -10.16
N GLU A 332 75.91 -120.27 -10.90
CA GLU A 332 75.56 -121.69 -11.10
C GLU A 332 76.72 -122.46 -11.74
N GLU A 333 77.30 -121.93 -12.83
CA GLU A 333 78.47 -122.54 -13.48
C GLU A 333 79.68 -122.63 -12.53
N ASN A 334 79.92 -121.61 -11.71
CA ASN A 334 81.01 -121.61 -10.72
C ASN A 334 80.76 -122.60 -9.58
N ILE A 335 79.52 -122.74 -9.10
CA ILE A 335 79.14 -123.74 -8.11
C ILE A 335 79.42 -125.14 -8.67
N VAL A 336 78.95 -125.44 -9.88
CA VAL A 336 79.21 -126.73 -10.55
C VAL A 336 80.72 -127.00 -10.64
N LYS A 337 81.52 -126.00 -11.04
CA LYS A 337 82.99 -126.12 -11.08
C LYS A 337 83.60 -126.43 -9.71
N VAL A 338 83.22 -125.69 -8.67
CA VAL A 338 83.75 -125.89 -7.30
C VAL A 338 83.39 -127.28 -6.77
N PHE A 339 82.15 -127.72 -6.95
CA PHE A 339 81.73 -129.06 -6.53
C PHE A 339 82.44 -130.16 -7.33
N HIS A 340 82.65 -129.95 -8.63
CA HIS A 340 83.44 -130.86 -9.45
C HIS A 340 84.90 -130.97 -8.96
N ASP A 341 85.53 -129.84 -8.63
CA ASP A 341 86.89 -129.81 -8.07
C ASP A 341 86.98 -130.51 -6.70
N ILE A 342 85.93 -130.39 -5.86
CA ILE A 342 85.82 -131.13 -4.58
C ILE A 342 85.68 -132.64 -4.83
N LEU A 343 84.87 -133.05 -5.80
CA LEU A 343 84.68 -134.47 -6.14
C LEU A 343 85.98 -135.09 -6.68
N LEU A 344 86.68 -134.38 -7.57
CA LEU A 344 88.00 -134.78 -8.07
C LEU A 344 89.03 -134.93 -6.93
N LYS A 345 89.09 -133.98 -5.99
CA LYS A 345 89.98 -134.07 -4.81
C LYS A 345 89.70 -135.29 -3.95
N ASN A 346 88.46 -135.77 -3.91
CA ASN A 346 88.04 -136.94 -3.14
C ASN A 346 88.08 -138.27 -3.95
N LYS A 347 88.69 -138.27 -5.15
CA LYS A 347 88.78 -139.43 -6.06
C LYS A 347 87.42 -140.02 -6.48
N ILE A 348 86.41 -139.17 -6.63
CA ILE A 348 85.12 -139.54 -7.20
C ILE A 348 85.12 -139.14 -8.68
N ASP A 349 85.04 -140.13 -9.58
CA ASP A 349 85.02 -139.91 -11.03
C ASP A 349 83.58 -139.60 -11.49
N MET A 350 83.29 -138.32 -11.74
CA MET A 350 82.00 -137.83 -12.23
C MET A 350 82.23 -136.63 -13.15
N GLY A 351 81.73 -136.69 -14.38
CA GLY A 351 81.93 -135.62 -15.37
C GLY A 351 81.14 -134.34 -15.06
N MET A 352 81.66 -133.18 -15.49
CA MET A 352 81.01 -131.87 -15.26
C MET A 352 79.55 -131.80 -15.71
N GLU A 353 79.20 -132.41 -16.85
CA GLU A 353 77.84 -132.42 -17.39
C GLU A 353 76.88 -133.30 -16.57
N GLU A 354 77.41 -134.36 -15.97
CA GLU A 354 76.67 -135.31 -15.13
C GLU A 354 76.41 -134.71 -13.74
N LEU A 355 77.40 -134.00 -13.18
CA LEU A 355 77.23 -133.21 -11.95
C LEU A 355 76.23 -132.06 -12.13
N SER A 356 76.35 -131.28 -13.21
CA SER A 356 75.41 -130.19 -13.51
C SER A 356 73.97 -130.70 -13.62
N ARG A 357 73.76 -131.86 -14.27
CA ARG A 357 72.44 -132.48 -14.38
C ARG A 357 71.91 -132.98 -13.04
N CYS A 358 72.74 -133.57 -12.19
CA CYS A 358 72.36 -133.98 -10.84
C CYS A 358 71.97 -132.80 -9.95
N ILE A 359 72.74 -131.70 -10.00
CA ILE A 359 72.42 -130.47 -9.27
C ILE A 359 71.12 -129.85 -9.79
N GLN A 360 70.92 -129.79 -11.12
CA GLN A 360 69.69 -129.28 -11.71
C GLN A 360 68.47 -130.10 -11.27
N VAL A 361 68.55 -131.43 -11.33
CA VAL A 361 67.47 -132.32 -10.87
C VAL A 361 67.20 -132.12 -9.37
N ALA A 362 68.23 -131.99 -8.54
CA ALA A 362 68.06 -131.74 -7.10
C ALA A 362 67.43 -130.35 -6.82
N MET A 363 67.86 -129.31 -7.53
CA MET A 363 67.32 -127.95 -7.43
C MET A 363 65.87 -127.86 -7.92
N ASP A 364 65.53 -128.50 -9.04
CA ASP A 364 64.16 -128.57 -9.56
C ASP A 364 63.23 -129.34 -8.60
N THR A 365 63.76 -130.33 -7.87
CA THR A 365 63.01 -131.06 -6.83
C THR A 365 62.81 -130.20 -5.56
N HIS A 366 63.78 -129.34 -5.22
CA HIS A 366 63.73 -128.45 -4.04
C HIS A 366 62.99 -127.13 -4.27
N HIS A 367 62.95 -126.60 -5.50
CA HIS A 367 62.25 -125.36 -5.85
C HIS A 367 60.93 -125.61 -6.58
N GLY A 368 60.69 -126.83 -7.06
CA GLY A 368 59.40 -127.27 -7.61
C GLY A 368 58.26 -127.41 -6.58
N GLN A 369 58.54 -127.24 -5.28
CA GLN A 369 57.53 -127.30 -4.21
C GLN A 369 57.05 -125.93 -3.69
N ASP A 370 57.62 -124.79 -4.10
CA ASP A 370 57.40 -123.52 -3.38
C ASP A 370 57.02 -122.29 -4.24
N THR A 371 56.32 -122.48 -5.36
CA THR A 371 55.73 -121.35 -6.13
C THR A 371 54.22 -121.49 -6.35
N SER A 372 53.46 -121.68 -5.27
CA SER A 372 52.07 -121.18 -5.23
C SER A 372 52.08 -119.66 -4.98
N LEU A 373 52.34 -118.94 -6.06
CA LEU A 373 51.98 -117.55 -6.37
C LEU A 373 51.31 -116.74 -5.25
N ARG A 374 52.10 -115.81 -4.72
CA ARG A 374 51.66 -114.50 -4.25
C ARG A 374 51.41 -113.65 -5.52
N SER A 375 50.16 -113.47 -5.93
CA SER A 375 49.77 -112.41 -6.86
C SER A 375 48.82 -111.44 -6.15
N ASP A 376 49.09 -110.15 -6.38
CA ASP A 376 48.16 -109.00 -6.34
C ASP A 376 48.65 -107.87 -5.44
N MET A 377 49.55 -107.06 -6.00
CA MET A 377 49.45 -105.60 -5.85
C MET A 377 49.15 -105.01 -7.22
N ARG A 378 47.98 -104.38 -7.33
CA ARG A 378 47.66 -103.32 -8.29
C ARG A 378 47.74 -101.99 -7.57
#